data_AF-A0A849DT64-F1
#
_entry.id   AF-A0A849DT64-F1
#
_cell.length_a   1.000
_cell.length_b   1.000
_cell.length_c   1.000
_cell.angle_alpha   90.00
_cell.angle_beta   90.00
_cell.angle_gamma   90.00
#
_symmetry.space_group_name_H-M   'P 1'
#
loop_
_entity.id
_entity.type
_entity.pdbx_description
1 polymer ?
#
loop_
_entity_poly.entity_id
_entity_poly.type
_entity_poly.pdbx_seq_one_letter_code
_entity_poly.pdbx_strand_id
1 'polypeptide(L)'
;MSVLCDPLTPMQWNDLYCLSHPEVHTLSIGAAKPSDFDEHVEAVERHMGDPIVESIENRIRASMEKDLGVDWMRDWHKDLPHYTDTPGNINVKETLRLWTFYKGLDLGEFAKMRYNLLGTADHWFPGEKAVNVDTYDWACLAQHPFRQRIPAILKEAHAAFHEDKDAKRLSES
;
A
#
# COMPACT_ATOMS: atom_id res chain seq x y z
N MET A 1 -0.38 6.69 -11.83
CA MET A 1 -0.98 7.63 -10.85
C MET A 1 -1.25 9.03 -11.40
N SER A 2 -0.26 9.77 -11.93
CA SER A 2 -0.44 11.19 -12.31
C SER A 2 -1.64 11.47 -13.24
N VAL A 3 -1.87 10.62 -14.25
CA VAL A 3 -3.03 10.75 -15.17
C VAL A 3 -4.37 10.57 -14.45
N LEU A 4 -4.42 9.75 -13.40
CA LEU A 4 -5.64 9.51 -12.62
C LEU A 4 -5.97 10.70 -11.71
N CYS A 5 -4.94 11.43 -11.26
CA CYS A 5 -5.08 12.57 -10.35
C CYS A 5 -5.33 13.91 -11.06
N ASP A 6 -5.07 13.98 -12.37
CA ASP A 6 -5.25 15.21 -13.16
C ASP A 6 -6.61 15.88 -12.89
N PRO A 7 -6.65 17.20 -12.60
CA PRO A 7 -5.57 18.19 -12.71
C PRO A 7 -4.65 18.31 -11.49
N LEU A 8 -4.92 17.58 -10.40
CA LEU A 8 -4.06 17.60 -9.22
C LEU A 8 -2.85 16.69 -9.40
N THR A 9 -1.76 17.00 -8.69
CA THR A 9 -0.70 16.00 -8.53
C THR A 9 -1.17 14.89 -7.57
N PRO A 10 -0.54 13.69 -7.62
CA PRO A 10 -0.83 12.65 -6.64
C PRO A 10 -0.61 13.09 -5.19
N MET A 11 0.32 14.01 -4.96
CA MET A 11 0.61 14.53 -3.62
C MET A 11 -0.51 15.44 -3.13
N GLN A 12 -0.91 16.42 -3.96
CA GLN A 12 -2.03 17.32 -3.64
C GLN A 12 -3.32 16.53 -3.41
N TRP A 13 -3.62 15.56 -4.27
CA TRP A 13 -4.80 14.72 -4.08
C TRP A 13 -4.73 13.92 -2.77
N ASN A 14 -3.57 13.33 -2.44
CA ASN A 14 -3.41 12.56 -1.21
C ASN A 14 -3.64 13.42 0.05
N ASP A 15 -3.11 14.64 0.07
CA ASP A 15 -3.32 15.57 1.19
C ASP A 15 -4.80 15.91 1.37
N LEU A 16 -5.45 16.28 0.28
CA LEU A 16 -6.86 16.68 0.28
C LEU A 16 -7.79 15.51 0.60
N TYR A 17 -7.47 14.29 0.15
CA TYR A 17 -8.19 13.08 0.53
C TYR A 17 -8.06 12.77 2.02
N CYS A 18 -6.87 12.93 2.59
CA CYS A 18 -6.71 12.79 4.04
C CYS A 18 -7.52 13.85 4.78
N LEU A 19 -7.43 15.12 4.36
CA LEU A 19 -8.11 16.26 4.99
C LEU A 19 -9.61 16.34 4.71
N SER A 20 -10.16 15.55 3.77
CA SER A 20 -11.60 15.46 3.55
C SER A 20 -12.32 14.71 4.68
N HIS A 21 -11.58 13.98 5.51
CA HIS A 21 -12.10 13.32 6.70
C HIS A 21 -12.08 14.30 7.87
N PRO A 22 -13.22 14.61 8.51
CA PRO A 22 -13.28 15.63 9.56
C PRO A 22 -12.46 15.27 10.80
N GLU A 23 -12.13 13.99 10.99
CA GLU A 23 -11.26 13.51 12.07
C GLU A 23 -9.76 13.77 11.81
N VAL A 24 -9.37 14.12 10.57
CA VAL A 24 -7.99 14.37 10.18
C VAL A 24 -7.77 15.88 9.99
N HIS A 25 -7.11 16.50 10.96
CA HIS A 25 -6.83 17.95 10.96
C HIS A 25 -5.34 18.28 10.83
N THR A 26 -4.46 17.28 10.70
CA THR A 26 -3.02 17.47 10.66
C THR A 26 -2.35 16.40 9.81
N LEU A 27 -1.51 16.82 8.87
CA LEU A 27 -0.65 15.95 8.05
C LEU A 27 0.79 16.05 8.55
N SER A 28 1.45 14.91 8.72
CA SER A 28 2.89 14.84 8.97
C SER A 28 3.59 14.45 7.69
N ILE A 29 4.46 15.34 7.18
CA ILE A 29 5.13 15.17 5.90
C ILE A 29 6.61 14.86 6.14
N GLY A 30 7.09 13.75 5.58
CA GLY A 30 8.50 13.37 5.57
C GLY A 30 9.28 14.10 4.47
N ALA A 31 9.36 15.43 4.56
CA ALA A 31 10.08 16.28 3.60
C ALA A 31 11.60 16.16 3.78
N ALA A 32 12.36 16.08 2.68
CA ALA A 32 13.82 16.04 2.72
C ALA A 32 14.43 17.45 2.73
N LYS A 33 13.73 18.43 2.15
CA LYS A 33 14.10 19.86 2.14
C LYS A 33 12.86 20.75 2.28
N PRO A 34 13.01 22.02 2.70
CA PRO A 34 11.88 22.92 2.90
C PRO A 34 10.96 23.08 1.68
N SER A 35 11.50 23.13 0.47
CA SER A 35 10.68 23.29 -0.74
C SER A 35 9.82 22.07 -1.08
N ASP A 36 10.03 20.92 -0.44
CA ASP A 36 9.14 19.76 -0.64
C ASP A 36 7.76 20.05 -0.03
N PHE A 37 7.65 21.00 0.90
CA PHE A 37 6.37 21.45 1.47
C PHE A 37 5.53 22.29 0.49
N ASP A 38 6.14 22.88 -0.54
CA ASP A 38 5.45 23.82 -1.44
C ASP A 38 4.20 23.16 -2.09
N GLU A 39 4.33 21.90 -2.50
CA GLU A 39 3.24 21.11 -3.10
C GLU A 39 2.07 20.90 -2.12
N HIS A 40 2.38 20.63 -0.85
CA HIS A 40 1.40 20.38 0.20
C HIS A 40 0.67 21.67 0.62
N VAL A 41 1.41 22.78 0.70
CA VAL A 41 0.84 24.10 0.96
C VAL A 41 -0.07 24.50 -0.20
N GLU A 42 0.37 24.33 -1.44
CA GLU A 42 -0.43 24.64 -2.62
C GLU A 42 -1.75 23.85 -2.64
N ALA A 43 -1.72 22.56 -2.26
CA ALA A 43 -2.92 21.72 -2.16
C ALA A 43 -3.99 22.38 -1.28
N VAL A 44 -3.63 22.75 -0.05
CA VAL A 44 -4.57 23.29 0.93
C VAL A 44 -4.98 24.72 0.59
N GLU A 45 -4.05 25.55 0.10
CA GLU A 45 -4.37 26.95 -0.24
C GLU A 45 -5.34 27.08 -1.42
N ARG A 46 -5.25 26.16 -2.40
CA ARG A 46 -5.98 26.29 -3.67
C ARG A 46 -7.16 25.35 -3.82
N HIS A 47 -7.12 24.18 -3.20
CA HIS A 47 -8.02 23.07 -3.51
C HIS A 47 -8.74 22.49 -2.28
N MET A 48 -8.57 23.08 -1.08
CA MET A 48 -9.28 22.62 0.11
C MET A 48 -10.80 22.73 -0.06
N GLY A 49 -11.49 21.60 0.14
CA GLY A 49 -12.94 21.50 -0.04
C GLY A 49 -13.40 21.40 -1.51
N ASP A 50 -12.48 21.29 -2.47
CA ASP A 50 -12.83 21.07 -3.87
C ASP A 50 -13.48 19.68 -4.06
N PRO A 51 -14.68 19.57 -4.66
CA PRO A 51 -15.31 18.28 -4.96
C PRO A 51 -14.50 17.39 -5.92
N ILE A 52 -13.45 17.93 -6.56
CA ILE A 52 -12.57 17.17 -7.46
C ILE A 52 -11.89 15.98 -6.78
N VAL A 53 -11.71 16.02 -5.45
CA VAL A 53 -11.10 14.94 -4.65
C VAL A 53 -11.90 13.64 -4.80
N GLU A 54 -13.22 13.71 -4.71
CA GLU A 54 -14.13 12.56 -4.86
C GLU A 54 -14.11 12.04 -6.30
N SER A 55 -14.06 12.93 -7.29
CA SER A 55 -13.95 12.56 -8.70
C SER A 55 -12.64 11.82 -9.01
N ILE A 56 -11.52 12.27 -8.44
CA ILE A 56 -10.23 11.58 -8.55
C ILE A 56 -10.27 10.23 -7.82
N GLU A 57 -10.82 10.17 -6.61
CA GLU A 57 -10.96 8.90 -5.86
C GLU A 57 -11.73 7.85 -6.69
N ASN A 58 -12.88 8.26 -7.26
CA ASN A 58 -13.69 7.38 -8.09
C ASN A 58 -12.96 6.90 -9.34
N ARG A 59 -12.16 7.76 -10.00
CA ARG A 59 -11.31 7.37 -11.13
C ARG A 59 -10.25 6.35 -10.72
N ILE A 60 -9.58 6.58 -9.59
CA ILE A 60 -8.57 5.66 -9.05
C ILE A 60 -9.21 4.30 -8.75
N ARG A 61 -10.35 4.29 -8.03
CA ARG A 61 -11.09 3.07 -7.71
C ARG A 61 -11.51 2.31 -8.96
N ALA A 62 -12.09 2.99 -9.94
CA ALA A 62 -12.51 2.38 -11.21
C ALA A 62 -11.31 1.79 -11.99
N SER A 63 -10.15 2.47 -11.97
CA SER A 63 -8.93 1.93 -12.58
C SER A 63 -8.48 0.65 -11.88
N MET A 64 -8.44 0.64 -10.55
CA MET A 64 -8.04 -0.53 -9.79
C MET A 64 -9.03 -1.70 -9.96
N GLU A 65 -10.34 -1.43 -9.99
CA GLU A 65 -11.37 -2.45 -10.25
C GLU A 65 -11.26 -3.04 -11.66
N LYS A 66 -10.91 -2.22 -12.66
CA LYS A 66 -10.66 -2.68 -14.02
C LYS A 66 -9.46 -3.63 -14.08
N ASP A 67 -8.38 -3.31 -13.36
CA ASP A 67 -7.12 -4.06 -13.45
C ASP A 67 -7.10 -5.30 -12.54
N LEU A 68 -7.77 -5.26 -11.39
CA LEU A 68 -7.72 -6.31 -10.35
C LEU A 68 -9.03 -7.07 -10.17
N GLY A 69 -10.13 -6.54 -10.71
CA GLY A 69 -11.48 -7.05 -10.52
C GLY A 69 -12.19 -6.47 -9.30
N VAL A 70 -13.48 -6.21 -9.44
CA VAL A 70 -14.37 -5.66 -8.40
C VAL A 70 -14.35 -6.53 -7.14
N ASP A 71 -14.40 -7.86 -7.29
CA ASP A 71 -14.40 -8.77 -6.14
C ASP A 71 -13.10 -8.65 -5.34
N TRP A 72 -11.95 -8.52 -6.01
CA TRP A 72 -10.67 -8.32 -5.32
C TRP A 72 -10.71 -7.02 -4.53
N MET A 73 -11.01 -5.90 -5.20
CA MET A 73 -11.04 -4.58 -4.56
C MET A 73 -12.01 -4.49 -3.38
N ARG A 74 -13.11 -5.26 -3.41
CA ARG A 74 -14.10 -5.32 -2.34
C ARG A 74 -13.65 -6.16 -1.14
N ASP A 75 -12.99 -7.29 -1.38
CA ASP A 75 -12.88 -8.36 -0.37
C ASP A 75 -11.44 -8.74 0.02
N TRP A 76 -10.40 -8.29 -0.68
CA TRP A 76 -9.02 -8.79 -0.46
C TRP A 76 -8.50 -8.64 0.97
N HIS A 77 -8.94 -7.59 1.69
CA HIS A 77 -8.47 -7.25 3.03
C HIS A 77 -9.28 -7.87 4.17
N LYS A 78 -10.43 -8.51 3.86
CA LYS A 78 -11.40 -8.93 4.87
C LYS A 78 -10.94 -10.22 5.53
N ASP A 79 -11.14 -10.34 6.84
CA ASP A 79 -10.94 -11.59 7.59
C ASP A 79 -9.57 -12.26 7.40
N LEU A 80 -8.54 -11.47 7.10
CA LEU A 80 -7.17 -11.96 7.04
C LEU A 80 -6.65 -12.22 8.48
N PRO A 81 -5.96 -13.35 8.71
CA PRO A 81 -5.36 -13.66 10.00
C PRO A 81 -4.33 -12.61 10.40
N HIS A 82 -4.15 -12.42 11.71
CA HIS A 82 -3.01 -11.68 12.22
C HIS A 82 -1.71 -12.41 11.84
N TYR A 83 -0.60 -11.69 11.63
CA TYR A 83 0.63 -12.31 11.14
C TYR A 83 1.14 -13.43 12.06
N THR A 84 0.91 -13.33 13.38
CA THR A 84 1.26 -14.38 14.37
C THR A 84 0.51 -15.70 14.16
N ASP A 85 -0.63 -15.65 13.46
CA ASP A 85 -1.48 -16.81 13.16
C ASP A 85 -1.25 -17.33 11.74
N THR A 86 -0.21 -16.82 11.06
CA THR A 86 0.20 -17.27 9.73
C THR A 86 1.47 -18.10 9.79
N PRO A 87 1.65 -19.07 8.89
CA PRO A 87 2.89 -19.83 8.80
C PRO A 87 4.10 -18.90 8.58
N GLY A 88 5.18 -19.14 9.34
CA GLY A 88 6.40 -18.33 9.25
C GLY A 88 6.22 -16.88 9.71
N ASN A 89 5.13 -16.53 10.40
CA ASN A 89 4.79 -15.16 10.79
C ASN A 89 4.68 -14.19 9.59
N ILE A 90 4.38 -14.70 8.39
CA ILE A 90 4.31 -13.91 7.17
C ILE A 90 3.22 -12.83 7.28
N ASN A 91 3.57 -11.58 7.01
CA ASN A 91 2.57 -10.50 6.99
C ASN A 91 1.75 -10.55 5.70
N VAL A 92 0.74 -11.45 5.66
CA VAL A 92 -0.14 -11.64 4.50
C VAL A 92 -0.86 -10.34 4.16
N LYS A 93 -1.43 -9.65 5.15
CA LYS A 93 -2.19 -8.41 4.95
C LYS A 93 -1.36 -7.32 4.27
N GLU A 94 -0.17 -7.06 4.79
CA GLU A 94 0.68 -6.03 4.19
C GLU A 94 1.20 -6.47 2.82
N THR A 95 1.57 -7.73 2.64
CA THR A 95 2.03 -8.24 1.33
C THR A 95 0.93 -8.10 0.26
N LEU A 96 -0.32 -8.43 0.58
CA LEU A 96 -1.47 -8.25 -0.32
C LEU A 96 -1.76 -6.76 -0.61
N ARG A 97 -1.58 -5.89 0.39
CA ARG A 97 -1.73 -4.44 0.23
C ARG A 97 -0.70 -3.88 -0.76
N LEU A 98 0.57 -4.23 -0.57
CA LEU A 98 1.66 -3.79 -1.44
C LEU A 98 1.50 -4.33 -2.86
N TRP A 99 1.11 -5.60 -3.01
CA TRP A 99 0.80 -6.17 -4.31
C TRP A 99 -0.39 -5.45 -4.99
N THR A 100 -1.44 -5.13 -4.24
CA THR A 100 -2.62 -4.41 -4.77
C THR A 100 -2.23 -3.02 -5.30
N PHE A 101 -1.38 -2.28 -4.58
CA PHE A 101 -0.89 -0.97 -5.04
C PHE A 101 0.10 -1.07 -6.20
N TYR A 102 0.97 -2.08 -6.18
CA TYR A 102 1.88 -2.33 -7.30
C TYR A 102 1.09 -2.60 -8.58
N LYS A 103 0.14 -3.52 -8.55
CA LYS A 103 -0.62 -3.94 -9.74
C LYS A 103 -1.64 -2.92 -10.19
N GLY A 104 -2.30 -2.21 -9.25
CA GLY A 104 -3.38 -1.28 -9.57
C GLY A 104 -2.96 0.18 -9.75
N LEU A 105 -1.81 0.59 -9.20
CA LEU A 105 -1.39 2.00 -9.18
C LEU A 105 0.03 2.24 -9.68
N ASP A 106 0.74 1.17 -10.09
CA ASP A 106 2.14 1.21 -10.52
C ASP A 106 3.10 1.73 -9.43
N LEU A 107 2.81 1.40 -8.16
CA LEU A 107 3.60 1.82 -7.00
C LEU A 107 4.69 0.80 -6.63
N GLY A 108 5.44 0.33 -7.63
CA GLY A 108 6.45 -0.74 -7.46
C GLY A 108 7.61 -0.38 -6.53
N GLU A 109 8.17 0.83 -6.66
CA GLU A 109 9.29 1.29 -5.81
C GLU A 109 8.86 1.48 -4.35
N PHE A 110 7.64 1.99 -4.12
CA PHE A 110 7.05 2.06 -2.79
C PHE A 110 6.84 0.65 -2.20
N ALA A 111 6.32 -0.29 -2.99
CA ALA A 111 6.12 -1.67 -2.57
C ALA A 111 7.44 -2.35 -2.18
N LYS A 112 8.50 -2.22 -2.99
CA LYS A 112 9.86 -2.70 -2.68
C LYS A 112 10.39 -2.14 -1.37
N MET A 113 10.37 -0.81 -1.22
CA MET A 113 10.87 -0.15 0.00
C MET A 113 10.15 -0.68 1.24
N ARG A 114 8.81 -0.74 1.21
CA ARG A 114 8.00 -1.20 2.35
C ARG A 114 8.21 -2.69 2.62
N TYR A 115 8.21 -3.54 1.60
CA TYR A 115 8.35 -4.98 1.77
C TYR A 115 9.68 -5.37 2.42
N ASN A 116 10.78 -4.67 2.10
CA ASN A 116 12.09 -4.99 2.67
C ASN A 116 12.24 -4.60 4.16
N LEU A 117 11.30 -3.83 4.73
CA LEU A 117 11.22 -3.58 6.18
C LEU A 117 10.67 -4.76 6.97
N LEU A 118 9.97 -5.71 6.33
CA LEU A 118 9.47 -6.92 7.00
C LEU A 118 10.66 -7.77 7.49
N GLY A 119 10.56 -8.26 8.73
CA GLY A 119 11.62 -8.99 9.44
C GLY A 119 12.79 -8.13 9.95
N THR A 120 12.81 -6.81 9.71
CA THR A 120 13.95 -5.93 10.09
C THR A 120 13.55 -4.72 10.94
N ALA A 121 12.30 -4.30 10.88
CA ALA A 121 11.80 -3.12 11.59
C ALA A 121 11.09 -3.43 12.92
N ASP A 122 11.31 -4.63 13.46
CA ASP A 122 10.84 -5.08 14.77
C ASP A 122 9.31 -4.82 14.94
N HIS A 123 8.84 -4.46 16.14
CA HIS A 123 7.45 -4.19 16.44
C HIS A 123 6.80 -3.04 15.63
N TRP A 124 7.59 -2.13 15.02
CA TRP A 124 7.07 -0.97 14.27
C TRP A 124 6.54 -1.33 12.87
N PHE A 125 7.02 -2.43 12.30
CA PHE A 125 6.50 -2.97 11.05
C PHE A 125 6.57 -4.49 11.07
N PRO A 126 5.61 -5.14 11.76
CA PRO A 126 5.77 -6.51 12.21
C PRO A 126 5.49 -7.53 11.11
N GLY A 127 5.97 -8.75 11.37
CA GLY A 127 5.79 -9.92 10.52
C GLY A 127 6.90 -10.08 9.49
N GLU A 128 6.85 -11.22 8.82
CA GLU A 128 7.93 -11.70 7.97
C GLU A 128 7.60 -11.59 6.48
N LYS A 129 8.67 -11.60 5.68
CA LYS A 129 8.60 -11.70 4.22
C LYS A 129 8.00 -13.05 3.82
N ALA A 130 7.31 -13.10 2.68
CA ALA A 130 6.70 -14.29 2.12
C ALA A 130 7.72 -15.29 1.52
N VAL A 131 8.60 -15.82 2.36
CA VAL A 131 9.59 -16.84 2.01
C VAL A 131 8.97 -18.24 2.20
N ASN A 132 9.41 -19.23 1.43
CA ASN A 132 8.99 -20.64 1.57
C ASN A 132 7.47 -20.89 1.50
N VAL A 133 6.72 -20.03 0.81
CA VAL A 133 5.24 -20.09 0.72
C VAL A 133 4.70 -21.46 0.34
N ASP A 134 5.39 -22.18 -0.56
CA ASP A 134 4.99 -23.50 -1.04
C ASP A 134 5.20 -24.64 -0.02
N THR A 135 5.91 -24.37 1.09
CA THR A 135 6.16 -25.37 2.14
C THR A 135 5.12 -25.35 3.26
N TYR A 136 4.23 -24.35 3.26
CA TYR A 136 3.28 -24.13 4.34
C TYR A 136 1.87 -24.60 4.03
N ASP A 137 1.15 -25.02 5.06
CA ASP A 137 -0.30 -25.18 5.03
C ASP A 137 -0.98 -23.84 5.33
N TRP A 138 -1.84 -23.40 4.41
CA TRP A 138 -2.58 -22.14 4.49
C TRP A 138 -4.01 -22.31 5.04
N ALA A 139 -4.21 -23.30 5.93
CA ALA A 139 -5.50 -23.54 6.59
C ALA A 139 -6.06 -22.31 7.32
N CYS A 140 -5.21 -21.38 7.80
CA CYS A 140 -5.65 -20.12 8.41
C CYS A 140 -6.43 -19.21 7.44
N LEU A 141 -6.32 -19.43 6.13
CA LEU A 141 -7.07 -18.72 5.09
C LEU A 141 -8.33 -19.47 4.65
N ALA A 142 -8.74 -20.56 5.31
CA ALA A 142 -9.79 -21.46 4.82
C ALA A 142 -11.13 -20.78 4.49
N GLN A 143 -11.48 -19.71 5.20
CA GLN A 143 -12.71 -18.94 5.02
C GLN A 143 -12.55 -17.75 4.06
N HIS A 144 -11.33 -17.44 3.62
CA HIS A 144 -11.08 -16.28 2.77
C HIS A 144 -11.50 -16.56 1.32
N PRO A 145 -12.24 -15.65 0.65
CA PRO A 145 -12.73 -15.87 -0.72
C PRO A 145 -11.60 -16.09 -1.74
N PHE A 146 -10.42 -15.52 -1.48
CA PHE A 146 -9.24 -15.65 -2.35
C PHE A 146 -8.19 -16.65 -1.86
N ARG A 147 -8.54 -17.59 -0.96
CA ARG A 147 -7.59 -18.55 -0.36
C ARG A 147 -6.70 -19.30 -1.36
N GLN A 148 -7.23 -19.61 -2.55
CA GLN A 148 -6.47 -20.32 -3.59
C GLN A 148 -5.51 -19.39 -4.36
N ARG A 149 -5.80 -18.08 -4.41
CA ARG A 149 -4.99 -17.09 -5.11
C ARG A 149 -3.88 -16.52 -4.22
N ILE A 150 -4.14 -16.38 -2.92
CA ILE A 150 -3.22 -15.71 -1.99
C ILE A 150 -1.80 -16.29 -2.03
N PRO A 151 -1.57 -17.61 -1.94
CA PRO A 151 -0.20 -18.14 -1.98
C PRO A 151 0.55 -17.78 -3.28
N ALA A 152 -0.13 -17.75 -4.42
CA ALA A 152 0.49 -17.33 -5.68
C ALA A 152 0.85 -15.83 -5.66
N ILE A 153 -0.04 -15.00 -5.12
CA ILE A 153 0.19 -13.55 -4.97
C ILE A 153 1.35 -13.26 -4.02
N LEU A 154 1.44 -13.98 -2.90
CA LEU A 154 2.55 -13.86 -1.95
C LEU A 154 3.90 -14.15 -2.62
N LYS A 155 3.96 -15.17 -3.48
CA LYS A 155 5.17 -15.51 -4.25
C LYS A 155 5.50 -14.45 -5.29
N GLU A 156 4.52 -13.97 -6.04
CA GLU A 156 4.70 -12.88 -7.02
C GLU A 156 5.23 -11.62 -6.32
N ALA A 157 4.63 -11.24 -5.19
CA ALA A 157 5.06 -10.10 -4.39
C ALA A 157 6.49 -10.27 -3.88
N HIS A 158 6.84 -11.44 -3.32
CA HIS A 158 8.20 -11.69 -2.85
C HIS A 158 9.22 -11.59 -3.98
N ALA A 159 8.94 -12.19 -5.14
CA ALA A 159 9.83 -12.14 -6.30
C ALA A 159 9.96 -10.72 -6.88
N ALA A 160 8.90 -9.91 -6.84
CA ALA A 160 8.90 -8.55 -7.37
C ALA A 160 9.57 -7.54 -6.43
N PHE A 161 9.47 -7.75 -5.11
CA PHE A 161 9.80 -6.72 -4.12
C PHE A 161 11.06 -6.98 -3.31
N HIS A 162 11.47 -8.24 -3.17
CA HIS A 162 12.62 -8.57 -2.33
C HIS A 162 13.94 -8.13 -2.96
N GLU A 163 14.80 -7.53 -2.14
CA GLU A 163 16.19 -7.25 -2.49
C GLU A 163 17.12 -8.00 -1.52
N ASP A 164 18.13 -8.69 -2.06
CA ASP A 164 19.13 -9.45 -1.29
C ASP A 164 20.08 -8.57 -0.45
N LYS A 165 19.96 -7.24 -0.56
CA LYS A 165 20.80 -6.29 0.18
C LYS A 165 20.04 -5.78 1.39
N ASP A 166 20.72 -5.73 2.53
CA ASP A 166 20.27 -4.99 3.71
C ASP A 166 19.86 -3.59 3.25
N ALA A 167 18.55 -3.31 3.25
CA ALA A 167 18.02 -2.01 2.91
C ALA A 167 18.57 -1.01 3.92
N LYS A 168 19.63 -0.27 3.54
CA LYS A 168 20.15 0.83 4.34
C LYS A 168 19.01 1.79 4.61
N ARG A 169 18.76 2.10 5.87
CA ARG A 169 17.74 3.09 6.23
C ARG A 169 18.16 4.43 5.64
N LEU A 170 17.21 5.18 5.07
CA LEU A 170 17.46 6.54 4.57
C LEU A 170 18.04 7.48 5.67
N SER A 171 17.85 7.14 6.94
CA SER A 171 18.43 7.83 8.10
C SER A 171 19.94 7.62 8.30
N GLU A 172 20.59 6.77 7.50
CA GLU A 172 22.03 6.45 7.60
C GLU A 172 22.84 7.08 6.45
N SER A 173 22.29 8.09 5.76
CA SER A 173 22.98 8.87 4.72
C SER A 173 23.48 10.21 5.23
#